data_AF-A0A090D331-F1
#
_entry.id   AF-A0A090D331-F1
#
_cell.length_a   1.000
_cell.length_b   1.000
_cell.length_c   1.000
_cell.angle_alpha   90.00
_cell.angle_beta   90.00
_cell.angle_gamma   90.00
#
_symmetry.space_group_name_H-M   'P 1'
#
loop_
_entity.id
_entity.type
_entity.pdbx_description
1 polymer ?
#
loop_
_entity_poly.entity_id
_entity_poly.type
_entity_poly.pdbx_seq_one_letter_code
_entity_poly.pdbx_strand_id
1 'polypeptide(L)'
;MNVTLKDFQPVNEWKLDSEGEKFRSGEPVFLIDQSTGRKYLNEDQDIVRFKCLLLSIGTPFIHAVAGLLNVAYRILKLATFSHFWMNNQTKYNLRERFSDAGSDLLKIIATPISYFALELAAVYGLFRPYDGRKLYASIERGTYSHFILAPCFQPNPKKHAFGGKMSERNVF
;
A
#
# COMPACT_ATOMS: atom_id res chain seq x y z
N MET A 1 -3.72 2.39 -9.09
CA MET A 1 -2.43 2.99 -9.51
C MET A 1 -1.42 1.88 -9.69
N ASN A 2 -0.76 1.80 -10.84
CA ASN A 2 0.24 0.76 -11.10
C ASN A 2 1.47 0.97 -10.20
N VAL A 3 2.02 -0.12 -9.66
CA VAL A 3 3.27 -0.12 -8.90
C VAL A 3 4.42 -0.42 -9.86
N THR A 4 5.53 0.28 -9.71
CA THR A 4 6.74 0.17 -10.54
C THR A 4 7.94 -0.22 -9.68
N LEU A 5 9.04 -0.65 -10.29
CA LEU A 5 10.25 -1.00 -9.52
C LEU A 5 10.80 0.19 -8.69
N LYS A 6 10.65 1.43 -9.19
CA LYS A 6 11.05 2.66 -8.48
C LYS A 6 10.26 2.88 -7.19
N ASP A 7 9.09 2.26 -7.05
CA ASP A 7 8.27 2.35 -5.83
C ASP A 7 8.86 1.58 -4.65
N PHE A 8 9.82 0.68 -4.89
CA PHE A 8 10.50 -0.14 -3.88
C PHE A 8 11.92 0.33 -3.58
N GLN A 9 12.33 1.50 -4.09
CA GLN A 9 13.64 2.06 -3.82
C GLN A 9 13.78 2.37 -2.31
N PRO A 10 14.83 1.86 -1.63
CA PRO A 10 14.93 1.89 -0.17
C PRO A 10 15.23 3.28 0.39
N VAL A 11 15.88 4.14 -0.41
CA VAL A 11 16.26 5.51 -0.04
C VAL A 11 15.88 6.42 -1.19
N ASN A 12 15.11 7.46 -0.89
CA ASN A 12 14.57 8.37 -1.89
C ASN A 12 14.96 9.81 -1.59
N GLU A 13 14.99 10.62 -2.65
CA GLU A 13 15.09 12.06 -2.53
C GLU A 13 13.68 12.66 -2.48
N TRP A 14 13.46 13.52 -1.50
CA TRP A 14 12.17 14.12 -1.20
C TRP A 14 12.25 15.64 -1.38
N LYS A 15 11.34 16.21 -2.15
CA LYS A 15 11.24 17.66 -2.37
C LYS A 15 9.89 18.18 -1.90
N LEU A 16 9.87 19.35 -1.28
CA LEU A 16 8.61 20.03 -0.97
C LEU A 16 7.91 20.49 -2.24
N ASP A 17 6.59 20.33 -2.29
CA ASP A 17 5.74 20.87 -3.35
C ASP A 17 5.43 22.35 -3.08
N SER A 18 6.46 23.22 -3.14
CA SER A 18 6.36 24.63 -2.71
C SER A 18 5.31 25.46 -3.46
N GLU A 19 4.98 25.07 -4.68
CA GLU A 19 3.99 25.72 -5.54
C GLU A 19 2.59 25.08 -5.42
N GLY A 20 2.46 23.98 -4.67
CA GLY A 20 1.23 23.23 -4.52
C GLY A 20 0.29 23.76 -3.43
N GLU A 21 -0.68 22.92 -3.07
CA GLU A 21 -1.60 23.19 -1.95
C GLU A 21 -0.82 23.38 -0.64
N LYS A 22 -1.34 24.25 0.22
CA LYS A 22 -0.76 24.54 1.53
C LYS A 22 -1.74 24.20 2.64
N PHE A 23 -1.21 23.67 3.74
CA PHE A 23 -1.97 23.52 4.99
C PHE A 23 -2.38 24.89 5.51
N ARG A 24 -3.29 24.92 6.50
CA ARG A 24 -3.64 26.14 7.22
C ARG A 24 -2.44 26.83 7.89
N SER A 25 -1.38 26.07 8.21
CA SER A 25 -0.11 26.61 8.72
C SER A 25 0.70 27.37 7.69
N GLY A 26 0.34 27.31 6.40
CA GLY A 26 1.09 27.91 5.29
C GLY A 26 2.17 26.99 4.70
N GLU A 27 2.42 25.83 5.29
CA GLU A 27 3.38 24.85 4.77
C GLU A 27 2.79 24.03 3.61
N PRO A 28 3.62 23.56 2.66
CA PRO A 28 3.16 22.69 1.58
C PRO A 28 2.47 21.42 2.11
N VAL A 29 1.35 21.03 1.51
CA VAL A 29 0.61 19.80 1.85
C VAL A 29 1.39 18.56 1.46
N PHE A 30 2.18 18.65 0.39
CA PHE A 30 2.81 17.49 -0.23
C PHE A 30 4.34 17.55 -0.25
N LEU A 31 4.92 16.36 -0.09
CA LEU A 31 6.29 16.00 -0.45
C LEU A 31 6.25 15.18 -1.74
N ILE A 32 7.16 15.47 -2.66
CA ILE A 32 7.32 14.79 -3.94
C ILE A 32 8.54 13.88 -3.84
N ASP A 33 8.32 12.59 -4.02
CA ASP A 33 9.39 11.62 -4.26
C ASP A 33 9.96 11.84 -5.67
N GLN A 34 11.22 12.26 -5.76
CA GLN A 34 11.87 12.57 -7.03
C GLN A 34 12.05 11.34 -7.94
N SER A 35 12.09 10.13 -7.38
CA SER A 35 12.27 8.90 -8.16
C SER A 35 11.00 8.51 -8.93
N THR A 36 9.83 8.75 -8.35
CA THR A 36 8.52 8.34 -8.91
C THR A 36 7.64 9.51 -9.35
N GLY A 37 7.96 10.74 -8.94
CA GLY A 37 7.14 11.93 -9.14
C GLY A 37 5.84 11.93 -8.31
N ARG A 38 5.67 10.98 -7.39
CA ARG A 38 4.45 10.85 -6.59
C ARG A 38 4.44 11.80 -5.41
N LYS A 39 3.26 12.38 -5.16
CA LYS A 39 3.00 13.26 -4.02
C LYS A 39 2.56 12.45 -2.81
N TYR A 40 3.13 12.74 -1.65
CA TYR A 40 2.77 12.15 -0.36
C TYR A 40 2.57 13.26 0.66
N LEU A 41 1.82 13.03 1.73
CA LEU A 41 1.58 14.05 2.75
C LEU A 41 2.89 14.55 3.38
N ASN A 42 3.00 15.86 3.57
CA ASN A 42 4.09 16.53 4.27
C ASN A 42 3.79 16.60 5.77
N GLU A 43 3.97 15.49 6.46
CA GLU A 43 3.79 15.39 7.91
C GLU A 43 5.16 15.47 8.60
N ASP A 44 5.15 15.88 9.87
CA ASP A 44 6.36 15.81 10.68
C ASP A 44 6.86 14.37 10.79
N GLN A 45 8.19 14.21 10.75
CA GLN A 45 8.82 12.90 10.81
C GLN A 45 8.39 12.13 12.07
N ASP A 46 8.25 12.79 13.21
CA ASP A 46 7.84 12.14 14.47
C ASP A 46 6.41 11.59 14.41
N ILE A 47 5.51 12.28 13.71
CA ILE A 47 4.14 11.81 13.48
C ILE A 47 4.15 10.61 12.55
N VAL A 48 4.97 10.65 11.49
CA VAL A 48 5.12 9.49 10.59
C VAL A 48 5.74 8.31 11.34
N ARG A 49 6.74 8.52 12.21
CA ARG A 49 7.31 7.47 13.08
C ARG A 49 6.25 6.85 13.96
N PHE A 50 5.43 7.68 14.62
CA PHE A 50 4.37 7.19 15.47
C PHE A 50 3.33 6.38 14.69
N LYS A 51 2.95 6.82 13.47
CA LYS A 51 2.08 6.02 12.58
C LYS A 51 2.74 4.69 12.20
N CYS A 52 4.02 4.69 11.87
CA CYS A 52 4.78 3.48 11.61
C CYS A 52 4.84 2.55 12.83
N LEU A 53 4.91 3.08 14.05
CA LEU A 53 4.84 2.30 15.30
C LEU A 53 3.47 1.64 15.47
N LEU A 54 2.39 2.39 15.23
CA LEU A 54 1.04 1.82 15.24
C LEU A 54 0.89 0.73 14.18
N LEU A 55 1.49 0.92 13.00
CA LEU A 55 1.51 -0.09 11.95
C LEU A 55 2.31 -1.33 12.38
N SER A 56 3.52 -1.22 12.94
CA SER A 56 4.27 -2.42 13.38
C SER A 56 3.53 -3.23 14.45
N ILE A 57 2.63 -2.59 15.22
CA ILE A 57 1.78 -3.31 16.18
C ILE A 57 0.55 -3.92 15.46
N GLY A 58 -0.11 -3.18 14.56
CA GLY A 58 -1.36 -3.60 13.93
C GLY A 58 -1.20 -4.52 12.72
N THR A 59 -0.11 -4.39 11.97
CA THR A 59 0.21 -5.11 10.74
C THR A 59 0.18 -6.62 10.95
N PRO A 60 0.79 -7.21 12.01
CA PRO A 60 0.79 -8.65 12.20
C PRO A 60 -0.62 -9.23 12.32
N PHE A 61 -1.52 -8.56 13.04
CA PHE A 61 -2.87 -9.06 13.27
C PHE A 61 -3.76 -8.89 12.03
N ILE A 62 -3.78 -7.69 11.45
CA ILE A 62 -4.71 -7.35 10.38
C ILE A 62 -4.30 -8.02 9.08
N HIS A 63 -3.02 -8.03 8.74
CA HIS A 63 -2.55 -8.68 7.51
C HIS A 63 -2.47 -10.21 7.63
N ALA A 64 -2.36 -10.79 8.84
CA ALA A 64 -2.53 -12.23 8.99
C ALA A 64 -3.96 -12.66 8.64
N VAL A 65 -4.97 -11.97 9.18
CA VAL A 65 -6.39 -12.27 8.87
C VAL A 65 -6.71 -12.00 7.41
N ALA A 66 -6.36 -10.82 6.90
CA ALA A 66 -6.61 -10.45 5.51
C ALA A 66 -5.87 -11.37 4.52
N GLY A 67 -4.63 -11.75 4.83
CA GLY A 67 -3.83 -12.68 4.06
C GLY A 67 -4.45 -14.07 4.04
N LEU A 68 -4.84 -14.60 5.20
CA LEU A 68 -5.46 -15.92 5.32
C LEU A 68 -6.77 -16.00 4.52
N LEU A 69 -7.66 -15.02 4.67
CA LEU A 69 -8.93 -14.99 3.93
C LEU A 69 -8.70 -14.90 2.42
N ASN A 70 -7.76 -14.06 1.98
CA ASN A 70 -7.41 -13.94 0.55
C ASN A 70 -6.82 -15.24 0.00
N VAL A 71 -5.92 -15.90 0.73
CA VAL A 71 -5.32 -17.17 0.33
C VAL A 71 -6.37 -18.28 0.29
N ALA A 72 -7.19 -18.41 1.34
CA ALA A 72 -8.26 -19.40 1.40
C ALA A 72 -9.24 -19.25 0.24
N TYR A 73 -9.66 -18.01 -0.07
CA TYR A 73 -10.52 -17.73 -1.21
C TYR A 73 -9.88 -18.16 -2.54
N ARG A 74 -8.60 -17.84 -2.76
CA ARG A 74 -7.89 -18.22 -4.00
C ARG A 74 -7.68 -19.73 -4.11
N ILE A 75 -7.32 -20.40 -3.00
CA ILE A 75 -7.19 -21.86 -2.97
C ILE A 75 -8.53 -22.51 -3.31
N LEU A 76 -9.63 -22.05 -2.71
CA LEU A 76 -10.96 -22.56 -3.02
C LEU A 76 -11.28 -22.39 -4.50
N LYS A 77 -11.02 -21.20 -5.06
CA LYS A 77 -11.25 -20.89 -6.47
C LYS A 77 -10.45 -21.80 -7.43
N LEU A 78 -9.20 -22.10 -7.08
CA LEU A 78 -8.34 -23.02 -7.82
C LEU A 78 -8.82 -24.47 -7.68
N ALA A 79 -9.11 -24.92 -6.46
CA ALA A 79 -9.54 -26.28 -6.16
C ALA A 79 -10.89 -26.63 -6.80
N THR A 80 -11.82 -25.67 -6.85
CA THR A 80 -13.13 -25.86 -7.50
C THR A 80 -13.09 -25.58 -9.01
N PHE A 81 -11.92 -25.27 -9.58
CA PHE A 81 -11.77 -24.87 -10.99
C PHE A 81 -12.75 -23.77 -11.42
N SER A 82 -13.14 -22.86 -10.52
CA SER A 82 -14.23 -21.91 -10.80
C SER A 82 -13.83 -20.88 -11.86
N HIS A 83 -12.53 -20.66 -12.08
CA HIS A 83 -12.01 -19.93 -13.24
C HIS A 83 -12.50 -20.50 -14.57
N PHE A 84 -12.76 -21.80 -14.67
CA PHE A 84 -13.15 -22.50 -15.89
C PHE A 84 -14.67 -22.64 -16.06
N TRP A 85 -15.46 -22.45 -15.00
CA TRP A 85 -16.90 -22.71 -15.04
C TRP A 85 -17.79 -21.55 -14.58
N MET A 86 -17.34 -20.65 -13.70
CA MET A 86 -18.20 -19.65 -13.02
C MET A 86 -17.82 -18.19 -13.35
N ASN A 87 -17.27 -17.91 -14.54
CA ASN A 87 -16.87 -16.55 -14.88
C ASN A 87 -18.01 -15.75 -15.55
N ASN A 88 -18.22 -14.52 -15.09
CA ASN A 88 -19.22 -13.57 -15.60
C ASN A 88 -18.82 -12.86 -16.90
N GLN A 89 -17.73 -13.29 -17.55
CA GLN A 89 -17.31 -12.73 -18.83
C GLN A 89 -18.29 -13.13 -19.94
N THR A 90 -18.67 -12.16 -20.77
CA THR A 90 -19.60 -12.32 -21.91
C THR A 90 -19.05 -13.19 -23.04
N LYS A 91 -17.73 -13.45 -23.08
CA LYS A 91 -17.09 -14.34 -24.06
C LYS A 91 -16.12 -15.29 -23.36
N TYR A 92 -16.17 -16.56 -23.75
CA TYR A 92 -15.29 -17.59 -23.22
C TYR A 92 -13.88 -17.50 -23.83
N ASN A 93 -12.86 -17.24 -23.02
CA ASN A 93 -11.45 -17.27 -23.43
C ASN A 93 -10.60 -18.14 -22.49
N LEU A 94 -10.08 -19.27 -22.99
CA LEU A 94 -9.26 -20.20 -22.20
C LEU A 94 -7.94 -19.58 -21.74
N ARG A 95 -7.29 -18.79 -22.59
CA ARG A 95 -5.99 -18.18 -22.28
C ARG A 95 -6.09 -17.22 -21.10
N GLU A 96 -7.14 -16.41 -21.08
CA GLU A 96 -7.43 -15.52 -19.95
C GLU A 96 -7.70 -16.31 -18.66
N ARG A 97 -8.46 -17.41 -18.73
CA ARG A 97 -8.75 -18.24 -17.56
C ARG A 97 -7.50 -18.89 -16.96
N PHE A 98 -6.59 -19.39 -17.80
CA PHE A 98 -5.28 -19.87 -17.34
C PHE A 98 -4.41 -18.75 -16.76
N SER A 99 -4.42 -17.58 -17.39
CA SER A 99 -3.72 -16.39 -16.87
C SER A 99 -4.24 -15.99 -15.49
N ASP A 100 -5.56 -16.01 -15.28
CA ASP A 100 -6.18 -15.69 -13.99
C ASP A 100 -5.84 -16.72 -12.91
N ALA A 101 -5.89 -18.01 -13.25
CA ALA A 101 -5.50 -19.08 -12.33
C ALA A 101 -4.01 -18.98 -11.94
N GLY A 102 -3.14 -18.70 -12.92
CA GLY A 102 -1.72 -18.44 -12.67
C GLY A 102 -1.50 -17.20 -11.80
N SER A 103 -2.26 -16.13 -12.01
CA SER A 103 -2.23 -14.93 -11.16
C SER A 103 -2.62 -15.23 -9.72
N ASP A 104 -3.66 -16.05 -9.51
CA ASP A 104 -4.11 -16.45 -8.18
C ASP A 104 -3.07 -17.32 -7.46
N LEU A 105 -2.41 -18.25 -8.18
CA LEU A 105 -1.29 -19.03 -7.65
C LEU A 105 -0.10 -18.15 -7.21
N LEU A 106 0.31 -17.21 -8.05
CA LEU A 106 1.41 -16.29 -7.72
C LEU A 106 1.07 -15.44 -6.49
N LYS A 107 -0.18 -15.00 -6.35
CA LYS A 107 -0.62 -14.23 -5.17
C LYS A 107 -0.62 -15.07 -3.90
N ILE A 108 -0.96 -16.35 -3.97
CA ILE A 108 -0.84 -17.27 -2.81
C ILE A 108 0.62 -17.32 -2.34
N ILE A 109 1.55 -17.55 -3.26
CA ILE A 109 2.99 -17.63 -2.95
C ILE A 109 3.54 -16.29 -2.43
N ALA A 110 3.10 -15.17 -3.02
CA ALA A 110 3.57 -13.84 -2.66
C ALA A 110 3.00 -13.32 -1.32
N THR A 111 1.91 -13.91 -0.81
CA THR A 111 1.24 -13.44 0.42
C THR A 111 2.16 -13.48 1.65
N PRO A 112 2.81 -14.60 2.02
CA PRO A 112 3.70 -14.63 3.17
C PRO A 112 4.89 -13.67 3.02
N ILE A 113 5.45 -13.54 1.80
CA ILE A 113 6.54 -12.61 1.51
C ILE A 113 6.07 -11.16 1.74
N SER A 114 4.89 -10.82 1.22
CA SER A 114 4.28 -9.50 1.38
C SER A 114 4.01 -9.18 2.85
N TYR A 115 3.54 -10.16 3.62
CA TYR A 115 3.29 -10.02 5.05
C TYR A 115 4.55 -9.59 5.81
N PHE A 116 5.67 -10.30 5.64
CA PHE A 116 6.93 -9.93 6.26
C PHE A 116 7.48 -8.60 5.73
N ALA A 117 7.33 -8.33 4.43
CA ALA A 117 7.78 -7.09 3.84
C ALA A 117 7.02 -5.87 4.40
N LEU A 118 5.72 -5.98 4.65
CA LEU A 118 4.92 -4.93 5.29
C LEU A 118 5.42 -4.64 6.71
N GLU A 119 5.68 -5.69 7.50
CA GLU A 119 6.19 -5.54 8.86
C GLU A 119 7.58 -4.88 8.87
N LEU A 120 8.48 -5.35 8.02
CA LEU A 120 9.81 -4.76 7.87
C LEU A 120 9.74 -3.31 7.39
N ALA A 121 8.80 -2.96 6.50
CA ALA A 121 8.61 -1.60 6.04
C ALA A 121 8.07 -0.68 7.16
N ALA A 122 7.18 -1.18 8.01
CA ALA A 122 6.67 -0.46 9.17
C ALA A 122 7.80 -0.17 10.17
N VAL A 123 8.60 -1.19 10.51
CA VAL A 123 9.77 -1.05 11.40
C VAL A 123 10.82 -0.13 10.78
N TYR A 124 11.10 -0.26 9.49
CA TYR A 124 12.02 0.64 8.77
C TYR A 124 11.56 2.10 8.84
N GLY A 125 10.25 2.34 8.79
CA GLY A 125 9.64 3.66 8.96
C GLY A 125 9.86 4.31 10.33
N LEU A 126 10.20 3.55 11.36
CA LEU A 126 10.61 4.13 12.65
C LEU A 126 11.95 4.87 12.54
N PHE A 127 12.86 4.36 11.71
CA PHE A 127 14.18 4.94 11.50
C PHE A 127 14.21 5.92 10.32
N ARG A 128 13.49 5.59 9.24
CA ARG A 128 13.42 6.34 7.97
C ARG A 128 11.95 6.59 7.58
N PRO A 129 11.29 7.61 8.16
CA PRO A 129 9.83 7.70 8.14
C PRO A 129 9.22 7.80 6.75
N TYR A 130 9.75 8.65 5.88
CA TYR A 130 9.21 8.83 4.53
C TYR A 130 9.46 7.62 3.63
N ASP A 131 10.66 7.04 3.70
CA ASP A 131 11.02 5.87 2.89
C ASP A 131 10.24 4.63 3.34
N GLY A 132 10.17 4.37 4.66
CA GLY A 132 9.38 3.27 5.22
C GLY A 132 7.89 3.39 4.93
N ARG A 133 7.32 4.60 5.08
CA ARG A 133 5.96 4.91 4.64
C ARG A 133 5.73 4.56 3.17
N LYS A 134 6.61 5.04 2.27
CA LYS A 134 6.50 4.80 0.84
C LYS A 134 6.54 3.29 0.56
N LEU A 135 7.51 2.60 1.14
CA LEU A 135 7.71 1.17 0.94
C LEU A 135 6.49 0.38 1.42
N TYR A 136 5.97 0.68 2.61
CA TYR A 136 4.77 0.05 3.16
C TYR A 136 3.58 0.20 2.20
N ALA A 137 3.31 1.43 1.75
CA ALA A 137 2.21 1.71 0.85
C ALA A 137 2.39 1.03 -0.53
N SER A 138 3.63 0.96 -1.02
CA SER A 138 3.96 0.27 -2.28
C SER A 138 3.73 -1.23 -2.21
N ILE A 139 4.12 -1.87 -1.11
CA ILE A 139 3.86 -3.29 -0.87
C ILE A 139 2.35 -3.52 -0.78
N GLU A 140 1.63 -2.73 0.02
CA GLU A 140 0.18 -2.88 0.20
C GLU A 140 -0.57 -2.78 -1.14
N ARG A 141 -0.22 -1.80 -1.98
CA ARG A 141 -0.77 -1.68 -3.35
C ARG A 141 -0.38 -2.85 -4.24
N GLY A 142 0.86 -3.35 -4.12
CA GLY A 142 1.33 -4.51 -4.90
C GLY A 142 0.56 -5.79 -4.54
N THR A 143 0.33 -6.02 -3.26
CA THR A 143 -0.32 -7.23 -2.75
C THR A 143 -1.83 -7.20 -2.91
N TYR A 144 -2.49 -6.09 -2.56
CA TYR A 144 -3.94 -6.02 -2.46
C TYR A 144 -4.60 -5.18 -3.57
N SER A 145 -3.84 -4.41 -4.35
CA SER A 145 -4.34 -3.40 -5.31
C SER A 145 -5.11 -2.23 -4.68
N HIS A 146 -5.32 -2.24 -3.36
CA HIS A 146 -5.93 -1.19 -2.55
C HIS A 146 -5.22 -1.12 -1.19
N PHE A 147 -5.47 -0.06 -0.42
CA PHE A 147 -4.98 0.04 0.95
C PHE A 147 -5.95 -0.63 1.93
N ILE A 148 -5.42 -1.24 2.98
CA ILE A 148 -6.16 -1.83 4.10
C ILE A 148 -6.01 -0.93 5.32
N LEU A 149 -4.77 -0.56 5.68
CA LEU A 149 -4.47 0.12 6.95
C LEU A 149 -4.04 1.57 6.81
N ALA A 150 -3.26 1.89 5.78
CA ALA A 150 -2.53 3.16 5.74
C ALA A 150 -2.98 4.04 4.56
N PRO A 151 -4.20 4.62 4.58
CA PRO A 151 -4.67 5.50 3.51
C PRO A 151 -3.80 6.76 3.36
N CYS A 152 -3.32 7.31 4.47
CA CYS A 152 -2.46 8.51 4.49
C CYS A 152 -1.05 8.25 3.94
N PHE A 153 -0.65 6.98 3.81
CA PHE A 153 0.64 6.59 3.26
C PHE A 153 0.59 6.43 1.72
N GLN A 154 -0.61 6.41 1.15
CA GLN A 154 -0.81 6.29 -0.29
C GLN A 154 -0.40 7.57 -1.02
N PRO A 155 0.05 7.48 -2.28
CA PRO A 155 0.29 8.64 -3.11
C PRO A 155 -1.02 9.39 -3.38
N ASN A 156 -0.94 10.73 -3.41
CA ASN A 156 -2.10 11.63 -3.47
C ASN A 156 -3.19 11.24 -2.45
N PRO A 157 -2.85 11.18 -1.15
CA PRO A 157 -3.78 10.75 -0.13
C PRO A 157 -4.95 11.73 -0.03
N LYS A 158 -6.15 11.20 0.25
CA LYS A 158 -7.38 12.00 0.38
C LYS A 158 -7.77 12.29 1.83
N LYS A 159 -7.10 11.65 2.78
CA LYS A 159 -7.37 11.75 4.22
C LYS A 159 -6.12 11.39 5.02
N HIS A 160 -6.04 11.91 6.24
CA HIS A 160 -5.08 11.43 7.22
C HIS A 160 -5.46 10.05 7.76
N ALA A 161 -4.77 9.56 8.79
CA ALA A 161 -4.93 8.21 9.33
C ALA A 161 -6.39 7.89 9.69
N PHE A 162 -6.97 8.25 10.82
CA PHE A 162 -8.34 7.87 11.19
C PHE A 162 -9.43 8.77 10.58
N GLY A 163 -9.14 9.39 9.43
CA GLY A 163 -10.09 10.26 8.71
C GLY A 163 -9.91 11.76 8.95
N GLY A 164 -8.80 12.18 9.56
CA GLY A 164 -8.47 13.58 9.76
C GLY A 164 -8.43 14.40 8.46
N LYS A 165 -8.74 15.69 8.59
CA LYS A 165 -8.89 16.63 7.46
C LYS A 165 -7.54 16.94 6.81
N MET A 166 -7.50 16.91 5.48
CA MET A 166 -6.30 17.23 4.67
C MET A 166 -5.80 18.67 4.81
N SER A 167 -6.62 19.59 5.32
CA SER A 167 -6.24 20.99 5.53
C SER A 167 -5.41 21.22 6.80
N GLU A 168 -5.32 20.22 7.67
CA GLU A 168 -4.63 20.27 8.96
C GLU A 168 -3.44 19.32 8.93
N ARG A 169 -2.26 19.83 9.30
CA ARG A 169 -1.04 19.03 9.34
C ARG A 169 -1.06 18.12 10.57
N ASN A 170 -0.49 16.92 10.44
CA ASN A 170 -0.26 15.98 11.55
C ASN A 170 -1.50 15.41 12.25
N VAL A 171 -2.65 15.36 11.58
CA VAL A 171 -3.89 14.86 12.20
C VAL A 171 -4.06 13.34 12.11
N PHE A 172 -4.83 12.85 13.09
CA PHE A 172 -5.62 11.60 13.18
C PHE A 172 -6.46 11.28 11.95
#